data_AF-A0AA40G039-F1
#
_entry.id   AF-A0AA40G039-F1
#
_cell.length_a   1.000
_cell.length_b   1.000
_cell.length_c   1.000
_cell.angle_alpha   90.00
_cell.angle_beta   90.00
_cell.angle_gamma   90.00
#
_symmetry.space_group_name_H-M   'P 1'
#
loop_
_entity.id
_entity.type
_entity.pdbx_description
1 polymer ?
#
loop_
_entity_poly.entity_id
_entity_poly.type
_entity_poly.pdbx_seq_one_letter_code
_entity_poly.pdbx_strand_id
1 'polypeptide(L)'
;MRKINNQNCEEANDGDLLTNRMFCALSDTARLCVGDSGSPLIFQNRLFGVASWSRSCDGRYPTTFTAIAELKDWISDVTCIS
;
A
#
# COMPACT_ATOMS: atom_id res chain seq x y z
N MET A 1 9.03 -7.27 -0.85
CA MET A 1 8.23 -6.29 -1.62
C MET A 1 9.13 -5.12 -2.01
N ARG A 2 8.87 -4.49 -3.16
CA ARG A 2 9.61 -3.36 -3.71
C ARG A 2 8.65 -2.22 -3.98
N LYS A 3 8.85 -1.06 -3.34
CA LYS A 3 8.10 0.17 -3.64
C LYS A 3 8.38 0.59 -5.08
N ILE A 4 7.35 1.05 -5.78
CA ILE A 4 7.45 1.64 -7.12
C ILE A 4 7.04 3.12 -7.08
N ASN A 5 7.48 3.90 -8.07
CA ASN A 5 7.07 5.30 -8.19
C ASN A 5 5.59 5.40 -8.60
N ASN A 6 4.98 6.57 -8.39
CA ASN A 6 3.55 6.77 -8.62
C ASN A 6 3.18 6.60 -10.09
N GLN A 7 3.95 7.20 -11.01
CA GLN A 7 3.68 7.11 -12.46
C GLN A 7 3.59 5.65 -12.92
N ASN A 8 4.57 4.82 -12.60
CA ASN A 8 4.56 3.40 -12.97
C ASN A 8 3.41 2.63 -12.33
N CYS A 9 2.93 3.06 -11.16
CA CYS A 9 1.78 2.43 -10.52
C CYS A 9 0.46 2.82 -11.20
N GLU A 10 0.28 4.12 -11.47
CA GLU A 10 -0.88 4.64 -12.18
C GLU A 10 -0.98 3.99 -13.56
N GLU A 11 0.13 3.91 -14.31
CA GLU A 11 0.20 3.21 -15.59
C GLU A 11 -0.20 1.72 -15.48
N ALA A 12 0.22 1.02 -14.42
CA ALA A 12 -0.15 -0.38 -14.20
C ALA A 12 -1.63 -0.55 -13.80
N ASN A 13 -2.23 0.47 -13.19
CA ASN A 13 -3.60 0.48 -12.71
C ASN A 13 -4.56 1.23 -13.67
N ASP A 14 -4.34 1.14 -14.99
CA ASP A 14 -5.19 1.79 -16.01
C ASP A 14 -5.35 3.31 -15.89
N GLY A 15 -4.39 4.00 -15.25
CA GLY A 15 -4.43 5.44 -15.03
C GLY A 15 -5.19 5.87 -13.77
N ASP A 16 -5.55 4.95 -12.88
CA ASP A 16 -6.11 5.29 -11.57
C ASP A 16 -5.10 6.13 -10.78
N LEU A 17 -5.46 7.40 -10.54
CA LEU A 17 -4.59 8.37 -9.88
C LEU A 17 -4.37 8.02 -8.41
N LEU A 18 -3.11 8.09 -7.99
CA LEU A 18 -2.75 7.92 -6.59
C LEU A 18 -2.88 9.23 -5.83
N THR A 19 -3.48 9.16 -4.65
CA THR A 19 -3.39 10.27 -3.69
C THR A 19 -2.02 10.29 -3.01
N ASN A 20 -1.66 11.42 -2.39
CA ASN A 20 -0.44 11.50 -1.58
C ASN A 20 -0.43 10.52 -0.39
N ARG A 21 -1.60 10.05 0.06
CA ARG A 21 -1.76 9.07 1.14
C ARG A 21 -1.63 7.62 0.69
N MET A 22 -1.21 7.39 -0.56
CA MET A 22 -1.09 6.05 -1.15
C MET A 22 0.30 5.83 -1.71
N PHE A 23 0.71 4.57 -1.76
CA PHE A 23 1.89 4.15 -2.50
C PHE A 23 1.70 2.72 -3.01
N CYS A 24 2.52 2.33 -3.98
CA CYS A 24 2.44 0.99 -4.54
C CYS A 24 3.69 0.18 -4.28
N ALA A 25 3.50 -1.14 -4.14
CA ALA A 25 4.59 -2.08 -4.07
C ALA A 25 4.30 -3.33 -4.90
N LEU A 26 5.38 -3.88 -5.46
CA LEU A 26 5.39 -5.17 -6.13
C LEU A 26 5.97 -6.23 -5.21
N SER A 27 5.50 -7.46 -5.35
CA SER A 27 6.02 -8.61 -4.63
C SER A 27 6.09 -9.82 -5.56
N ASP A 28 7.23 -10.51 -5.57
CA ASP A 28 7.39 -11.72 -6.38
C ASP A 28 6.76 -12.95 -5.71
N THR A 29 6.51 -12.86 -4.39
CA THR A 29 6.04 -13.98 -3.57
C THR A 29 4.68 -13.75 -2.93
N ALA A 30 4.32 -12.49 -2.68
CA ALA A 30 3.05 -12.14 -2.02
C ALA A 30 2.02 -11.67 -3.04
N ARG A 31 0.79 -12.17 -2.92
CA ARG A 31 -0.34 -11.77 -3.76
C ARG A 31 -1.45 -11.30 -2.84
N LEU A 32 -1.76 -10.00 -2.88
CA LEU A 32 -2.91 -9.45 -2.19
C LEU A 32 -4.15 -9.65 -3.04
N CYS A 33 -5.21 -10.10 -2.39
CA CYS A 33 -6.48 -10.43 -3.02
C CYS A 33 -7.66 -9.89 -2.20
N VAL A 34 -8.87 -10.21 -2.68
CA VAL A 34 -10.12 -9.92 -1.97
C VAL A 34 -10.08 -10.54 -0.58
N GLY A 35 -10.34 -9.71 0.44
CA GLY A 35 -10.28 -10.10 1.85
C GLY A 35 -8.99 -9.71 2.55
N ASP A 36 -7.92 -9.39 1.81
CA ASP A 36 -6.66 -8.96 2.42
C ASP A 36 -6.62 -7.44 2.69
N SER A 37 -7.64 -6.69 2.32
CA SER A 37 -7.74 -5.26 2.65
C SER A 37 -7.63 -5.07 4.17
N GLY A 38 -6.77 -4.14 4.59
CA GLY A 38 -6.42 -3.96 6.01
C GLY A 38 -5.14 -4.69 6.45
N SER A 39 -4.60 -5.61 5.65
CA SER A 39 -3.39 -6.36 6.00
C SER A 39 -2.15 -5.47 6.14
N PRO A 40 -1.26 -5.76 7.10
CA PRO A 40 -0.09 -4.93 7.33
C PRO A 40 1.05 -5.20 6.33
N LEU A 41 1.65 -4.15 5.81
CA LEU A 41 2.96 -4.20 5.15
C LEU A 41 4.04 -3.83 6.17
N ILE A 42 4.77 -4.84 6.65
CA ILE A 42 5.85 -4.66 7.63
C ILE A 42 7.21 -4.80 6.94
N PHE A 43 8.10 -3.84 7.20
CA PHE A 43 9.50 -3.92 6.79
C PHE A 43 10.38 -3.50 7.96
N GLN A 44 11.41 -4.30 8.28
CA GLN A 44 12.31 -4.05 9.41
C GLN A 44 11.56 -3.71 10.72
N ASN A 45 10.53 -4.51 11.04
CA ASN A 45 9.70 -4.35 12.24
C ASN A 45 8.96 -3.00 12.35
N ARG A 46 8.70 -2.33 11.22
CA ARG A 46 7.90 -1.11 11.16
C ARG A 46 6.75 -1.29 10.18
N LEU A 47 5.58 -0.75 10.53
CA LEU A 47 4.41 -0.73 9.65
C LEU A 47 4.58 0.40 8.63
N PHE A 48 4.76 0.05 7.35
CA PHE A 48 4.91 1.01 6.26
C PHE A 48 3.60 1.32 5.56
N GLY A 49 2.72 0.33 5.47
CA GLY A 49 1.45 0.48 4.78
C GLY A 49 0.39 -0.49 5.23
N VAL A 50 -0.84 -0.18 4.84
CA VAL A 50 -2.01 -1.04 5.02
C VAL A 50 -2.55 -1.37 3.63
N ALA A 51 -2.73 -2.66 3.35
CA ALA A 51 -3.22 -3.13 2.06
C ALA A 51 -4.59 -2.51 1.77
N SER A 52 -4.74 -1.93 0.58
CA SER A 52 -5.98 -1.28 0.17
C SER A 52 -6.65 -2.08 -0.95
N TRP A 53 -6.04 -2.06 -2.13
CA TRP A 53 -6.57 -2.71 -3.32
C TRP A 53 -5.48 -3.12 -4.30
N SER A 54 -5.76 -4.12 -5.10
CA SER A 54 -4.98 -4.55 -6.25
C SER A 54 -5.94 -4.79 -7.41
N ARG A 55 -5.45 -4.62 -8.64
CA ARG A 55 -6.27 -4.83 -9.84
C ARG A 55 -6.62 -6.31 -10.06
N SER A 56 -5.74 -7.21 -9.65
CA SER A 56 -5.96 -8.65 -9.70
C SER A 56 -5.17 -9.35 -8.60
N CYS A 57 -5.55 -10.60 -8.32
CA CYS A 57 -4.87 -11.46 -7.34
C CYS A 57 -3.73 -12.28 -7.95
N ASP A 58 -3.39 -12.12 -9.22
CA ASP A 58 -2.39 -12.96 -9.90
C ASP A 58 -0.93 -12.56 -9.61
N GLY A 59 -0.73 -11.38 -9.00
CA GLY A 59 0.58 -10.84 -8.65
C GLY A 59 1.30 -10.13 -9.78
N ARG A 60 0.67 -9.94 -10.95
CA ARG A 60 1.25 -9.19 -12.08
C ARG A 60 1.11 -7.69 -11.91
N TYR A 61 0.13 -7.25 -11.12
CA TYR A 61 -0.12 -5.84 -10.86
C TYR A 61 0.42 -5.41 -9.50
N PRO A 62 0.91 -4.18 -9.38
CA PRO A 62 1.27 -3.63 -8.08
C PRO A 62 0.05 -3.61 -7.17
N THR A 63 0.30 -3.78 -5.87
CA THR A 63 -0.71 -3.54 -4.86
C THR A 63 -0.57 -2.12 -4.34
N THR A 64 -1.70 -1.42 -4.23
CA THR A 64 -1.82 -0.11 -3.62
C THR A 64 -2.02 -0.24 -2.12
N PHE A 65 -1.18 0.47 -1.37
CA PHE A 65 -1.21 0.53 0.08
C PHE A 65 -1.51 1.95 0.53
N THR A 66 -2.20 2.08 1.66
CA THR A 66 -2.28 3.33 2.41
C THR A 66 -0.92 3.62 3.04
N ALA A 67 -0.41 4.84 2.88
CA ALA A 67 0.87 5.31 3.40
C ALA A 67 0.76 5.65 4.90
N ILE A 68 1.32 4.82 5.78
CA ILE A 68 1.24 5.04 7.23
C ILE A 68 2.03 6.28 7.66
N ALA A 69 3.13 6.60 6.97
CA ALA A 69 3.88 7.83 7.24
C ALA A 69 3.03 9.10 7.09
N GLU A 70 2.12 9.12 6.10
CA GLU A 70 1.24 10.26 5.79
C GLU A 70 0.04 10.36 6.73
N LEU A 71 -0.24 9.31 7.50
CA LEU A 71 -1.34 9.24 8.46
C LEU A 71 -0.85 9.24 9.91
N LYS A 72 0.47 9.39 10.13
CA LYS A 72 1.07 9.25 11.46
C LYS A 72 0.44 10.21 12.48
N ASP A 73 0.26 11.46 12.10
CA ASP A 73 -0.31 12.49 12.99
C ASP A 73 -1.75 12.14 13.37
N TRP A 74 -2.58 11.76 12.39
CA TRP A 74 -3.95 11.32 12.66
C TRP A 74 -4.02 10.07 13.56
N ILE A 75 -3.13 9.10 13.33
CA ILE A 75 -3.05 7.90 14.18
C ILE A 75 -2.69 8.29 15.62
N SER A 76 -1.69 9.15 15.79
CA SER A 76 -1.26 9.66 17.09
C SER A 76 -2.40 10.40 17.79
N ASP A 77 -3.13 11.26 17.07
CA ASP A 77 -4.23 12.04 17.63
C ASP A 77 -5.41 11.17 18.09
N VAL A 78 -5.73 10.11 17.34
CA VAL A 78 -6.86 9.21 17.67
C VAL A 78 -6.51 8.21 18.76
N THR A 79 -5.27 7.71 18.78
CA THR A 79 -4.87 6.60 19.66
C THR A 79 -4.02 7.02 20.86
N CYS A 80 -3.55 8.27 20.87
CA CYS A 80 -2.67 8.84 21.90
C CYS A 80 -1.32 8.10 22.04
N ILE A 81 -0.81 7.47 20.96
CA ILE A 81 0.50 6.80 20.93
C ILE A 81 1.49 7.59 20.06
N SER A 82 2.75 7.71 20.50
CA SER A 82 3.82 8.49 19.83
C SER A 82 4.93 7.65 19.21
#